data_AF-A0A843HA28-F1
#
_entry.id   AF-A0A843HA28-F1
#
_cell.length_a   1.000
_cell.length_b   1.000
_cell.length_c   1.000
_cell.angle_alpha   90.00
_cell.angle_beta   90.00
_cell.angle_gamma   90.00
#
_symmetry.space_group_name_H-M   'P 1'
#
loop_
_entity.id
_entity.type
_entity.pdbx_description
1 polymer ?
#
loop_
_entity_poly.entity_id
_entity_poly.type
_entity_poly.pdbx_seq_one_letter_code
_entity_poly.pdbx_strand_id
1 'polypeptide(L)'
;MPTPTEMSVREIIYYLQETGHQITYYQRKDGGVLIRSIDGIKYLGAKGNIAARALVGVSLSQKREKQLKAATTTKKQLKKAVGYEEVKDEWRRVREIWRKAFPPSKRKKNPIGTFSWRRIRYALIHYGKEEALRRIYEAERYAQGLANTLNVEHLIAYIKEANLFLKNEDFDKLAKDIEDNIYSIKEDAIYPAYQALYELNHGANPSEVARKVRRILSL
;
A
#
# COMPACT_ATOMS: atom_id res chain seq x y z
N MET A 1 27.01 -34.66 19.89
CA MET A 1 26.05 -34.44 18.78
C MET A 1 25.15 -33.27 19.15
N PRO A 2 24.92 -32.30 18.26
CA PRO A 2 24.00 -31.19 18.54
C PRO A 2 22.60 -31.73 18.85
N THR A 3 21.89 -31.10 19.78
CA THR A 3 20.52 -31.48 20.12
C THR A 3 19.59 -31.32 18.91
N PRO A 4 18.63 -32.23 18.68
CA PRO A 4 17.81 -32.26 17.46
C PRO A 4 17.01 -30.98 17.17
N THR A 5 16.86 -30.08 18.15
CA THR A 5 15.95 -28.93 18.08
C THR A 5 16.39 -27.79 17.15
N GLU A 6 17.62 -27.76 16.64
CA GLU A 6 18.15 -26.62 15.88
C GLU A 6 18.69 -26.94 14.48
N MET A 7 18.35 -28.09 13.89
CA MET A 7 18.85 -28.43 12.56
C MET A 7 18.31 -27.47 11.48
N SER A 8 19.22 -26.91 10.70
CA SER A 8 18.94 -26.19 9.46
C SER A 8 18.31 -27.13 8.42
N VAL A 9 17.65 -26.55 7.42
CA VAL A 9 17.04 -27.37 6.35
C VAL A 9 18.09 -28.18 5.59
N ARG A 10 19.34 -27.70 5.49
CA ARG A 10 20.44 -28.45 4.86
C ARG A 10 20.87 -29.65 5.70
N GLU A 11 21.00 -29.48 7.01
CA GLU A 11 21.34 -30.57 7.92
C GLU A 11 20.22 -31.63 7.96
N ILE A 12 18.96 -31.20 7.87
CA ILE A 12 17.81 -32.12 7.75
C ILE A 12 17.87 -32.91 6.44
N ILE A 13 18.22 -32.26 5.32
CA ILE A 13 18.37 -32.96 4.03
C ILE A 13 19.49 -34.00 4.14
N TYR A 14 20.64 -33.61 4.69
CA TYR A 14 21.78 -34.50 4.84
C TYR A 14 21.44 -35.71 5.72
N TYR A 15 20.85 -35.47 6.89
CA TYR A 15 20.40 -36.54 7.79
C TYR A 15 19.43 -37.50 7.11
N LEU A 16 18.40 -36.98 6.44
CA LEU A 16 17.41 -37.83 5.77
C LEU A 16 18.03 -38.63 4.62
N GLN A 17 19.00 -38.08 3.90
CA GLN A 17 19.75 -38.82 2.88
C GLN A 17 20.61 -39.93 3.50
N GLU A 18 21.28 -39.65 4.62
CA GLU A 18 22.04 -40.67 5.37
C GLU A 18 21.15 -41.79 5.89
N THR A 19 19.91 -41.48 6.31
CA THR A 19 18.94 -42.49 6.78
C THR A 19 18.16 -43.16 5.63
N GLY A 20 18.56 -42.95 4.36
CA GLY A 20 18.04 -43.68 3.21
C GLY A 20 16.86 -43.05 2.47
N HIS A 21 16.45 -41.82 2.83
CA HIS A 21 15.36 -41.13 2.12
C HIS A 21 15.84 -40.47 0.82
N GLN A 22 15.02 -40.54 -0.22
CA GLN A 22 15.27 -39.86 -1.49
C GLN A 22 14.70 -38.44 -1.47
N ILE A 23 15.58 -37.44 -1.36
CA ILE A 23 15.17 -36.02 -1.31
C ILE A 23 15.52 -35.28 -2.59
N THR A 24 14.53 -34.59 -3.16
CA THR A 24 14.75 -33.56 -4.18
C THR A 24 14.48 -32.18 -3.58
N TYR A 25 15.38 -31.23 -3.80
CA TYR A 25 15.23 -29.86 -3.31
C TYR A 25 15.69 -28.82 -4.34
N TYR A 26 15.31 -27.57 -4.10
CA TYR A 26 15.69 -26.41 -4.91
C TYR A 26 16.33 -25.35 -4.03
N GLN A 27 17.48 -24.85 -4.45
CA GLN A 27 18.14 -23.73 -3.81
C GLN A 27 17.63 -22.41 -4.43
N ARG A 28 17.16 -21.52 -3.57
CA ARG A 28 16.68 -20.19 -3.95
C ARG A 28 17.86 -19.23 -4.12
N LYS A 29 17.62 -18.13 -4.85
CA LYS A 29 18.60 -17.05 -5.07
C LYS A 29 19.11 -16.39 -3.79
N ASP A 30 18.32 -16.42 -2.71
CA ASP A 30 18.68 -15.91 -1.39
C ASP A 30 19.42 -16.94 -0.51
N GLY A 31 19.86 -18.06 -1.08
CA GLY A 31 20.59 -19.12 -0.37
C GLY A 31 19.71 -20.11 0.40
N GLY A 32 18.40 -19.83 0.54
CA GLY A 32 17.46 -20.72 1.21
C GLY A 32 17.14 -21.99 0.41
N VAL A 33 16.80 -23.09 1.09
CA VAL A 33 16.48 -24.38 0.46
C VAL A 33 14.99 -24.72 0.60
N LEU A 34 14.39 -25.23 -0.47
CA LEU A 34 13.01 -25.73 -0.51
C LEU A 34 13.01 -27.18 -0.98
N ILE A 35 12.61 -28.09 -0.10
CA ILE A 35 12.40 -29.50 -0.41
C ILE A 35 11.15 -29.64 -1.29
N ARG A 36 11.32 -30.29 -2.44
CA ARG A 36 10.30 -30.52 -3.46
C ARG A 36 9.74 -31.94 -3.41
N SER A 37 10.52 -32.92 -2.96
CA SER A 37 10.01 -34.26 -2.70
C SER A 37 10.86 -35.02 -1.68
N ILE A 38 10.23 -35.98 -1.00
CA ILE A 38 10.83 -36.97 -0.10
C ILE A 38 10.20 -38.31 -0.48
N ASP A 39 11.00 -39.32 -0.82
CA ASP A 39 10.56 -40.67 -1.21
C ASP A 39 9.47 -40.67 -2.30
N GLY A 40 9.67 -39.83 -3.32
CA GLY A 40 8.72 -39.68 -4.43
C GLY A 40 7.48 -38.83 -4.12
N ILE A 41 7.19 -38.50 -2.87
CA ILE A 41 6.06 -37.63 -2.49
C ILE A 41 6.42 -36.17 -2.78
N LYS A 42 5.66 -35.53 -3.69
CA LYS A 42 5.90 -34.14 -4.11
C LYS A 42 5.25 -33.13 -3.15
N TYR A 43 5.98 -32.06 -2.84
CA TYR A 43 5.54 -30.96 -1.98
C TYR A 43 5.62 -29.61 -2.69
N LEU A 44 4.64 -28.73 -2.40
CA LEU A 44 4.58 -27.37 -2.92
C LEU A 44 5.04 -26.34 -1.86
N GLY A 45 6.01 -25.51 -2.23
CA GLY A 45 6.51 -24.41 -1.42
C GLY A 45 7.18 -24.91 -0.12
N ALA A 46 6.83 -24.28 1.01
CA ALA A 46 7.43 -24.60 2.31
C ALA A 46 6.97 -25.95 2.92
N LYS A 47 6.01 -26.65 2.30
CA LYS A 47 5.46 -27.90 2.84
C LYS A 47 6.50 -29.01 2.92
N GLY A 48 7.42 -29.10 1.95
CA GLY A 48 8.47 -30.12 1.98
C GLY A 48 9.42 -29.93 3.16
N ASN A 49 9.77 -28.68 3.49
CA ASN A 49 10.61 -28.39 4.65
C ASN A 49 9.91 -28.75 5.98
N ILE A 50 8.58 -28.62 6.04
CA ILE A 50 7.79 -28.99 7.22
C ILE A 50 7.72 -30.52 7.34
N ALA A 51 7.48 -31.22 6.23
CA ALA A 51 7.46 -32.69 6.21
C ALA A 51 8.82 -33.29 6.61
N ALA A 52 9.92 -32.77 6.04
CA ALA A 52 11.27 -33.20 6.39
C ALA A 52 11.59 -32.97 7.87
N ARG A 53 11.18 -31.82 8.43
CA ARG A 53 11.30 -31.52 9.85
C ARG A 53 10.54 -32.51 10.73
N ALA A 54 9.32 -32.87 10.34
CA ALA A 54 8.51 -33.83 11.07
C ALA A 54 9.16 -35.23 11.09
N LEU A 55 9.76 -35.66 9.99
CA LEU A 55 10.48 -36.94 9.90
C LEU A 55 11.68 -37.01 10.86
N VAL A 56 12.41 -35.91 11.02
CA VAL A 56 13.58 -35.82 11.92
C VAL A 56 13.17 -35.44 13.36
N GLY A 57 11.89 -35.20 13.63
CA GLY A 57 11.41 -34.76 14.95
C GLY A 57 11.83 -33.32 15.34
N VAL A 58 12.27 -32.52 14.36
CA VAL A 58 12.75 -31.14 14.58
C VAL A 58 11.58 -30.17 14.47
N SER A 59 11.25 -29.50 15.57
CA SER A 59 10.20 -28.48 15.57
C SER A 59 10.61 -27.21 14.80
N LEU A 60 9.63 -26.36 14.49
CA LEU A 60 9.93 -25.02 13.96
C LEU A 60 10.53 -24.18 15.08
N SER A 61 11.51 -23.31 14.77
CA SER A 61 12.01 -22.40 15.79
C SER A 61 10.85 -21.57 16.37
N GLN A 62 10.88 -21.27 17.67
CA GLN A 62 9.81 -20.52 18.35
C GLN A 62 9.46 -19.22 17.62
N LYS A 63 10.45 -18.54 17.03
CA LYS A 63 10.27 -17.34 16.19
C LYS A 63 9.42 -17.61 14.94
N ARG A 64 9.65 -18.75 14.27
CA ARG A 64 8.91 -19.17 13.07
C ARG A 64 7.50 -19.66 13.41
N GLU A 65 7.32 -20.34 14.54
CA GLU A 65 6.00 -20.71 15.05
C GLU A 65 5.16 -19.49 15.41
N LYS A 66 5.73 -18.52 16.12
CA LYS A 66 5.07 -17.24 16.42
C LYS A 66 4.66 -16.52 15.13
N GLN A 67 5.52 -16.47 14.12
CA GLN A 67 5.19 -15.90 12.81
C GLN A 67 4.04 -16.63 12.09
N LEU A 68 4.04 -17.97 12.10
CA LEU A 68 2.99 -18.76 11.46
C LEU A 68 1.65 -18.61 12.20
N LYS A 69 1.64 -18.66 13.54
CA LYS A 69 0.45 -18.42 14.37
C LYS A 69 -0.12 -17.02 14.13
N ALA A 70 0.73 -15.99 14.08
CA ALA A 70 0.30 -14.63 13.75
C ALA A 70 -0.35 -14.57 12.35
N ALA A 71 0.26 -15.19 11.34
CA ALA A 71 -0.23 -15.18 9.97
C ALA A 71 -1.59 -15.89 9.79
N THR A 72 -1.82 -17.02 10.48
CA THR A 72 -3.12 -17.72 10.47
C THR A 72 -4.20 -16.94 11.20
N THR A 73 -3.88 -16.28 12.32
CA THR A 73 -4.82 -15.42 13.05
C THR A 73 -5.28 -14.25 12.20
N THR A 74 -4.38 -13.54 11.52
CA THR A 74 -4.73 -12.43 10.61
C THR A 74 -5.63 -12.89 9.46
N LYS A 75 -5.42 -14.11 8.93
CA LYS A 75 -6.22 -14.64 7.82
C LYS A 75 -7.65 -15.00 8.25
N LYS A 76 -7.83 -15.51 9.47
CA LYS A 76 -9.14 -15.80 10.06
C LYS A 76 -9.90 -14.53 10.45
N GLN A 77 -9.20 -13.55 11.02
CA GLN A 77 -9.77 -12.24 11.35
C GLN A 77 -10.27 -11.52 10.10
N LEU A 78 -9.51 -11.58 9.00
CA LEU A 78 -9.90 -10.92 7.75
C LEU A 78 -11.20 -11.44 7.15
N LYS A 79 -11.38 -12.76 7.06
CA LYS A 79 -12.61 -13.35 6.51
C LYS A 79 -13.84 -13.09 7.37
N LYS A 80 -13.64 -12.71 8.63
CA LYS A 80 -14.70 -12.33 9.57
C LYS A 80 -14.88 -10.82 9.66
N ALA A 81 -14.05 -10.01 8.99
CA ALA A 81 -14.18 -8.57 8.98
C ALA A 81 -15.44 -8.18 8.20
N VAL A 82 -16.27 -7.32 8.82
CA VAL A 82 -17.49 -6.80 8.21
C VAL A 82 -17.13 -6.05 6.91
N GLY A 83 -17.85 -6.31 5.82
CA GLY A 83 -17.62 -5.67 4.53
C GLY A 83 -16.42 -6.21 3.73
N TYR A 84 -15.84 -7.36 4.11
CA TYR A 84 -14.66 -7.90 3.43
C TYR A 84 -14.80 -8.08 1.91
N GLU A 85 -15.90 -8.69 1.44
CA GLU A 85 -16.09 -8.92 0.01
C GLU A 85 -16.31 -7.62 -0.76
N GLU A 86 -17.08 -6.68 -0.20
CA GLU A 86 -17.27 -5.34 -0.78
C GLU A 86 -15.94 -4.59 -0.93
N VAL A 87 -15.13 -4.50 0.13
CA VAL A 87 -13.81 -3.84 0.10
C VAL A 87 -12.86 -4.51 -0.90
N LYS A 88 -12.96 -5.82 -1.05
CA LYS A 88 -12.12 -6.61 -1.96
C LYS A 88 -12.52 -6.43 -3.41
N ASP A 89 -13.81 -6.37 -3.70
CA ASP A 89 -14.31 -6.13 -5.05
C ASP A 89 -14.02 -4.68 -5.47
N GLU A 90 -14.19 -3.73 -4.57
CA GLU A 90 -13.84 -2.33 -4.79
C GLU A 90 -12.33 -2.16 -5.02
N TRP A 91 -11.51 -2.83 -4.22
CA TRP A 91 -10.07 -2.88 -4.44
C TRP A 91 -9.71 -3.46 -5.81
N ARG A 92 -10.39 -4.51 -6.29
CA ARG A 92 -10.15 -5.09 -7.62
C ARG A 92 -10.48 -4.10 -8.73
N ARG A 93 -11.62 -3.41 -8.62
CA ARG A 93 -12.05 -2.39 -9.59
C ARG A 93 -11.01 -1.28 -9.71
N VAL A 94 -10.63 -0.67 -8.58
CA VAL A 94 -9.66 0.44 -8.56
C VAL A 94 -8.25 -0.02 -8.95
N ARG A 95 -7.89 -1.28 -8.67
CA ARG A 95 -6.58 -1.83 -9.08
C ARG A 95 -6.39 -1.80 -10.60
N GLU A 96 -7.45 -2.05 -11.36
CA GLU A 96 -7.38 -2.01 -12.83
C GLU A 96 -7.22 -0.56 -13.34
N ILE A 97 -7.91 0.40 -12.72
CA ILE A 97 -7.73 1.84 -13.01
C ILE A 97 -6.27 2.25 -12.71
N TRP A 98 -5.77 1.89 -11.52
CA TRP A 98 -4.41 2.16 -11.09
C TRP A 98 -3.35 1.53 -12.02
N ARG A 99 -3.61 0.33 -12.53
CA ARG A 99 -2.72 -0.35 -13.48
C ARG A 99 -2.64 0.37 -14.82
N LYS A 100 -3.75 0.92 -15.31
CA LYS A 100 -3.81 1.71 -16.54
C LYS A 100 -3.09 3.06 -16.38
N ALA A 101 -3.33 3.75 -15.27
CA ALA A 101 -2.70 5.04 -14.97
C ALA A 101 -1.18 4.91 -14.74
N PHE A 102 -0.77 3.87 -14.01
CA PHE A 102 0.62 3.61 -13.63
C PHE A 102 1.11 2.26 -14.15
N PRO A 103 1.39 2.14 -15.46
CA PRO A 103 1.93 0.92 -16.05
C PRO A 103 3.33 0.61 -15.47
N PRO A 104 3.78 -0.66 -15.51
CA PRO A 104 5.07 -1.08 -14.94
C PRO A 104 6.27 -0.23 -15.39
N SER A 105 6.26 0.29 -16.62
CA SER A 105 7.28 1.19 -17.15
C SER A 105 7.38 2.52 -16.41
N LYS A 106 6.26 3.05 -15.90
CA LYS A 106 6.18 4.31 -15.13
C LYS A 106 6.35 4.10 -13.61
N ARG A 107 6.14 2.88 -13.09
CA ARG A 107 6.26 2.56 -11.65
C ARG A 107 7.66 2.71 -11.08
N LYS A 108 8.72 2.60 -11.89
CA LYS A 108 10.10 2.78 -11.43
C LYS A 108 10.40 4.23 -10.98
N LYS A 109 9.64 5.21 -11.44
CA LYS A 109 9.86 6.64 -11.13
C LYS A 109 9.07 7.14 -9.93
N ASN A 110 7.96 6.49 -9.55
CA ASN A 110 7.15 6.85 -8.38
C ASN A 110 6.89 5.63 -7.47
N PRO A 111 7.82 5.32 -6.54
CA PRO A 111 7.66 4.24 -5.56
C PRO A 111 6.74 4.64 -4.38
N ILE A 112 6.41 5.92 -4.24
CA ILE A 112 5.59 6.43 -3.13
C ILE A 112 4.15 6.01 -3.37
N GLY A 113 3.63 5.12 -2.52
CA GLY A 113 2.20 4.86 -2.43
C GLY A 113 1.64 3.76 -3.34
N THR A 114 2.35 2.64 -3.57
CA THR A 114 1.75 1.51 -4.29
C THR A 114 0.43 1.06 -3.67
N PHE A 115 -0.66 1.22 -4.43
CA PHE A 115 -1.98 0.70 -4.11
C PHE A 115 -1.89 -0.84 -4.01
N SER A 116 -1.97 -1.36 -2.79
CA SER A 116 -1.74 -2.78 -2.52
C SER A 116 -2.78 -3.34 -1.57
N TRP A 117 -3.20 -4.58 -1.85
CA TRP A 117 -4.15 -5.28 -1.00
C TRP A 117 -3.66 -5.41 0.44
N ARG A 118 -2.34 -5.51 0.64
CA ARG A 118 -1.77 -5.61 2.00
C ARG A 118 -2.10 -4.38 2.85
N ARG A 119 -2.06 -3.17 2.28
CA ARG A 119 -2.37 -1.92 2.99
C ARG A 119 -3.86 -1.78 3.25
N ILE A 120 -4.70 -2.10 2.26
CA ILE A 120 -6.16 -2.08 2.40
C ILE A 120 -6.63 -3.11 3.42
N ARG A 121 -6.06 -4.31 3.39
CA ARG A 121 -6.32 -5.36 4.38
C ARG A 121 -5.97 -4.91 5.79
N TYR A 122 -4.84 -4.23 5.97
CA TYR A 122 -4.46 -3.67 7.26
C TYR A 122 -5.47 -2.61 7.71
N ALA A 123 -5.87 -1.72 6.79
CA ALA A 123 -6.91 -0.72 7.06
C ALA A 123 -8.21 -1.37 7.53
N LEU A 124 -8.69 -2.39 6.81
CA LEU A 124 -9.93 -3.11 7.12
C LEU A 124 -9.89 -3.79 8.49
N ILE A 125 -8.78 -4.47 8.83
CA ILE A 125 -8.67 -5.21 10.10
C ILE A 125 -8.57 -4.27 11.30
N HIS A 126 -7.87 -3.15 11.16
CA HIS A 126 -7.51 -2.29 12.29
C HIS A 126 -8.39 -1.04 12.46
N TYR A 127 -8.97 -0.53 11.37
CA TYR A 127 -9.75 0.70 11.36
C TYR A 127 -11.16 0.52 10.78
N GLY A 128 -11.48 -0.67 10.25
CA GLY A 128 -12.80 -1.01 9.75
C GLY A 128 -13.03 -0.71 8.26
N LYS A 129 -14.27 -0.94 7.83
CA LYS A 129 -14.70 -0.87 6.44
C LYS A 129 -14.54 0.53 5.84
N GLU A 130 -15.03 1.55 6.53
CA GLU A 130 -15.07 2.94 6.02
C GLU A 130 -13.66 3.45 5.69
N GLU A 131 -12.69 3.25 6.60
CA GLU A 131 -11.31 3.66 6.36
C GLU A 131 -10.65 2.87 5.21
N ALA A 132 -11.01 1.59 5.03
CA ALA A 132 -10.51 0.79 3.91
C ALA A 132 -11.07 1.31 2.57
N LEU A 133 -12.36 1.63 2.51
CA LEU A 133 -13.01 2.20 1.33
C LEU A 133 -12.47 3.60 1.02
N ARG A 134 -12.33 4.47 2.03
CA ARG A 134 -11.74 5.80 1.91
C ARG A 134 -10.38 5.75 1.20
N ARG A 135 -9.49 4.85 1.66
CA ARG A 135 -8.17 4.65 1.02
C ARG A 135 -8.25 4.08 -0.40
N ILE A 136 -9.28 3.30 -0.72
CA ILE A 136 -9.51 2.80 -2.09
C ILE A 136 -9.93 3.96 -2.99
N TYR A 137 -10.87 4.80 -2.56
CA TYR A 137 -11.35 5.93 -3.35
C TYR A 137 -10.28 7.03 -3.51
N GLU A 138 -9.46 7.28 -2.48
CA GLU A 138 -8.28 8.15 -2.60
C GLU A 138 -7.32 7.64 -3.69
N ALA A 139 -7.09 6.32 -3.75
CA ALA A 139 -6.24 5.74 -4.77
C ALA A 139 -6.88 5.85 -6.16
N GLU A 140 -8.19 5.66 -6.29
CA GLU A 140 -8.88 5.88 -7.56
C GLU A 140 -8.72 7.31 -8.06
N ARG A 141 -8.99 8.30 -7.20
CA ARG A 141 -8.85 9.71 -7.54
C ARG A 141 -7.45 10.05 -8.01
N TYR A 142 -6.44 9.61 -7.27
CA TYR A 142 -5.06 9.84 -7.66
C TYR A 142 -4.71 9.16 -8.99
N ALA A 143 -5.25 7.96 -9.27
CA ALA A 143 -5.09 7.31 -10.58
C ALA A 143 -5.80 8.04 -11.72
N GLN A 144 -6.85 8.81 -11.42
CA GLN A 144 -7.52 9.69 -12.38
C GLN A 144 -6.79 11.04 -12.54
N GLY A 145 -5.70 11.27 -11.82
CA GLY A 145 -4.96 12.55 -11.83
C GLY A 145 -5.62 13.64 -10.97
N LEU A 146 -6.61 13.28 -10.15
CA LEU A 146 -7.25 14.17 -9.20
C LEU A 146 -6.41 14.30 -7.93
N ALA A 147 -6.46 15.48 -7.32
CA ALA A 147 -5.71 15.80 -6.13
C ALA A 147 -6.21 15.02 -4.91
N ASN A 148 -5.30 14.75 -3.96
CA ASN A 148 -5.72 14.28 -2.63
C ASN A 148 -6.53 15.40 -1.93
N THR A 149 -7.65 15.07 -1.27
CA THR A 149 -8.46 16.06 -0.54
C THR A 149 -7.61 16.84 0.46
N LEU A 150 -6.70 16.18 1.18
CA LEU A 150 -5.83 16.84 2.17
C LEU A 150 -4.94 17.91 1.52
N ASN A 151 -4.45 17.67 0.31
CA ASN A 151 -3.67 18.68 -0.42
C ASN A 151 -4.53 19.89 -0.80
N VAL A 152 -5.78 19.65 -1.20
CA VAL A 152 -6.73 20.72 -1.53
C VAL A 152 -7.15 21.48 -0.27
N GLU A 153 -7.40 20.79 0.85
CA GLU A 153 -7.71 21.38 2.15
C GLU A 153 -6.58 22.26 2.66
N HIS A 154 -5.32 21.81 2.52
CA HIS A 154 -4.16 22.63 2.83
C HIS A 154 -4.07 23.88 1.93
N LEU A 155 -4.46 23.77 0.66
CA LEU A 155 -4.51 24.92 -0.25
C LEU A 155 -5.57 25.93 0.20
N ILE A 156 -6.77 25.45 0.55
CA ILE A 156 -7.86 26.27 1.09
C ILE A 156 -7.42 26.97 2.37
N ALA A 157 -6.80 26.23 3.30
CA ALA A 157 -6.32 26.77 4.57
C ALA A 157 -5.30 27.88 4.34
N TYR A 158 -4.34 27.68 3.43
CA TYR A 158 -3.36 28.69 3.06
C TYR A 158 -4.02 29.96 2.48
N ILE A 159 -5.01 29.81 1.60
CA ILE A 159 -5.76 30.94 1.01
C ILE A 159 -6.50 31.71 2.10
N LYS A 160 -7.18 31.01 3.01
CA LYS A 160 -7.90 31.64 4.13
C LYS A 160 -6.95 32.38 5.06
N GLU A 161 -5.80 31.78 5.39
CA GLU A 161 -4.78 32.42 6.23
C GLU A 161 -4.22 33.68 5.58
N ALA A 162 -3.89 33.64 4.28
CA ALA A 162 -3.47 34.82 3.53
C ALA A 162 -4.56 35.91 3.54
N ASN A 163 -5.84 35.52 3.44
CA ASN A 163 -6.94 36.47 3.39
C ASN A 163 -7.22 37.18 4.72
N LEU A 164 -6.83 36.59 5.87
CA LEU A 164 -6.93 37.26 7.17
C LEU A 164 -6.15 38.59 7.18
N PHE A 165 -5.04 38.66 6.44
CA PHE A 165 -4.20 39.85 6.33
C PHE A 165 -4.62 40.74 5.15
N LEU A 166 -4.96 40.15 4.00
CA LEU A 166 -5.28 40.89 2.78
C LEU A 166 -6.68 41.51 2.79
N LYS A 167 -7.64 40.91 3.49
CA LYS A 167 -9.06 41.32 3.54
C LYS A 167 -9.67 41.56 2.15
N ASN A 168 -9.50 40.59 1.26
CA ASN A 168 -9.90 40.66 -0.14
C ASN A 168 -11.06 39.67 -0.44
N GLU A 169 -12.17 40.18 -0.97
CA GLU A 169 -13.35 39.35 -1.26
C GLU A 169 -13.12 38.28 -2.35
N ASP A 170 -12.20 38.50 -3.29
CA ASP A 170 -11.91 37.52 -4.34
C ASP A 170 -11.25 36.26 -3.78
N PHE A 171 -10.53 36.39 -2.66
CA PHE A 171 -9.94 35.26 -1.93
C PHE A 171 -10.99 34.45 -1.17
N ASP A 172 -12.00 35.09 -0.57
CA ASP A 172 -13.10 34.37 0.07
C ASP A 172 -13.92 33.59 -0.96
N LYS A 173 -14.22 34.22 -2.10
CA LYS A 173 -14.87 33.53 -3.22
C LYS A 173 -14.02 32.40 -3.76
N LEU A 174 -12.70 32.61 -3.91
CA LEU A 174 -11.77 31.57 -4.38
C LEU A 174 -11.76 30.36 -3.43
N ALA A 175 -11.64 30.60 -2.12
CA ALA A 175 -11.65 29.52 -1.13
C ALA A 175 -12.95 28.70 -1.22
N LYS A 176 -14.10 29.38 -1.35
CA LYS A 176 -15.40 28.74 -1.52
C LYS A 176 -15.50 27.94 -2.82
N ASP A 177 -15.05 28.48 -3.94
CA ASP A 177 -15.09 27.77 -5.22
C ASP A 177 -14.20 26.51 -5.21
N ILE A 178 -13.07 26.55 -4.50
CA ILE A 178 -12.21 25.39 -4.28
C ILE A 178 -12.90 24.36 -3.37
N GLU A 179 -13.58 24.79 -2.32
CA GLU A 179 -14.38 23.91 -1.43
C GLU A 179 -15.50 23.21 -2.20
N ASP A 180 -16.27 23.95 -3.01
CA ASP A 180 -17.36 23.43 -3.83
C ASP A 180 -16.86 22.42 -4.89
N ASN A 181 -15.58 22.53 -5.28
CA ASN A 181 -14.94 21.68 -6.30
C ASN A 181 -13.83 20.78 -5.73
N ILE A 182 -13.82 20.52 -4.42
CA ILE A 182 -12.73 19.78 -3.74
C ILE A 182 -12.45 18.39 -4.34
N TYR A 183 -13.45 17.79 -4.97
CA TYR A 183 -13.36 16.46 -5.56
C TYR A 183 -12.88 16.45 -7.03
N SER A 184 -12.90 17.59 -7.74
CA SER A 184 -12.62 17.69 -9.18
C SER A 184 -11.26 18.31 -9.52
N ILE A 185 -10.54 18.87 -8.55
CA ILE A 185 -9.23 19.50 -8.76
C ILE A 185 -8.17 18.46 -9.13
N LYS A 186 -7.34 18.78 -10.13
CA LYS A 186 -6.23 17.93 -10.58
C LYS A 186 -4.98 18.10 -9.70
N GLU A 187 -4.26 17.00 -9.46
CA GLU A 187 -3.05 16.99 -8.62
C GLU A 187 -1.92 17.84 -9.25
N ASP A 188 -1.81 17.85 -10.59
CA ASP A 188 -0.79 18.63 -11.30
C ASP A 188 -1.04 20.15 -11.24
N ALA A 189 -2.26 20.58 -10.92
CA ALA A 189 -2.63 21.98 -10.75
C ALA A 189 -2.31 22.54 -9.35
N ILE A 190 -2.12 21.68 -8.34
CA ILE A 190 -1.88 22.09 -6.94
C ILE A 190 -0.58 22.90 -6.81
N TYR A 191 0.52 22.40 -7.35
CA TYR A 191 1.82 23.08 -7.22
C TYR A 191 1.84 24.43 -7.95
N PRO A 192 1.39 24.56 -9.21
CA PRO A 192 1.24 25.86 -9.86
C PRO A 192 0.33 26.84 -9.10
N ALA A 193 -0.74 26.35 -8.46
CA ALA A 193 -1.61 27.18 -7.64
C ALA A 193 -0.86 27.76 -6.43
N TYR A 194 -0.06 26.94 -5.73
CA TYR A 194 0.82 27.43 -4.66
C TYR A 194 1.86 28.43 -5.16
N GLN A 195 2.46 28.21 -6.33
CA GLN A 195 3.42 29.16 -6.91
C GLN A 195 2.75 30.52 -7.19
N ALA A 196 1.53 30.52 -7.74
CA ALA A 196 0.79 31.76 -7.95
C ALA A 196 0.49 32.47 -6.63
N LEU A 197 0.11 31.74 -5.58
CA LEU A 197 -0.10 32.31 -4.25
C LEU A 197 1.17 32.89 -3.63
N TYR A 198 2.34 32.30 -3.91
CA TYR A 198 3.63 32.79 -3.44
C TYR A 198 4.03 34.15 -4.04
N GLU A 199 3.43 34.55 -5.18
CA GLU A 199 3.63 35.88 -5.77
C GLU A 199 3.11 37.01 -4.88
N LEU A 200 2.18 36.73 -3.96
CA LEU A 200 1.71 37.70 -2.94
C LEU A 200 2.86 38.20 -2.06
N ASN A 201 3.83 37.32 -1.74
CA ASN A 201 5.00 37.69 -0.95
C ASN A 201 5.94 38.66 -1.68
N HIS A 202 5.74 38.85 -2.99
CA HIS A 202 6.49 39.75 -3.86
C HIS A 202 5.67 40.98 -4.26
N GLY A 203 4.56 41.26 -3.56
CA GLY A 203 3.73 42.44 -3.78
C GLY A 203 2.77 42.33 -4.97
N ALA A 204 2.53 41.13 -5.50
CA ALA A 204 1.52 40.94 -6.56
C ALA A 204 0.11 41.32 -6.07
N ASN A 205 -0.73 41.83 -6.98
CA ASN A 205 -2.10 42.21 -6.67
C ASN A 205 -2.93 40.98 -6.28
N PRO A 206 -3.58 40.95 -5.10
CA PRO A 206 -4.41 39.83 -4.68
C PRO A 206 -5.48 39.42 -5.69
N SER A 207 -6.26 40.36 -6.23
CA SER A 207 -7.33 40.05 -7.18
C SER A 207 -6.82 39.46 -8.51
N GLU A 208 -5.58 39.75 -8.89
CA GLU A 208 -4.94 39.11 -10.05
C GLU A 208 -4.47 37.69 -9.72
N VAL A 209 -3.86 37.50 -8.55
CA VAL A 209 -3.45 36.18 -8.05
C VAL A 209 -4.67 35.26 -7.91
N ALA A 210 -5.77 35.74 -7.34
CA ALA A 210 -7.00 34.96 -7.17
C ALA A 210 -7.55 34.48 -8.52
N ARG A 211 -7.62 35.36 -9.53
CA ARG A 211 -8.03 34.99 -10.90
C ARG A 211 -7.08 34.01 -11.55
N LYS A 212 -5.77 34.15 -11.33
CA LYS A 212 -4.75 33.23 -11.84
C LYS A 212 -4.91 31.84 -11.24
N VAL A 213 -5.13 31.74 -9.93
CA VAL A 213 -5.37 30.46 -9.24
C VAL A 213 -6.64 29.80 -9.75
N ARG A 214 -7.75 30.52 -9.94
CA ARG A 214 -8.98 29.97 -10.56
C ARG A 214 -8.70 29.33 -11.91
N ARG A 215 -7.97 30.05 -12.79
CA ARG A 215 -7.59 29.53 -14.12
C ARG A 215 -6.73 28.29 -14.04
N ILE A 216 -5.74 28.26 -13.13
CA ILE A 216 -4.87 27.09 -12.91
C ILE A 216 -5.70 25.88 -12.48
N LEU A 217 -6.62 26.07 -11.55
CA LEU A 217 -7.48 25.01 -11.01
C LEU A 217 -8.66 24.67 -11.94
N SER A 218 -8.85 25.44 -13.01
CA SER A 218 -9.99 25.32 -13.94
C SER A 218 -11.36 25.48 -13.25
N LEU A 219 -11.46 26.49 -12.37
CA LEU A 219 -12.67 26.88 -11.63
C LEU A 219 -13.36 28.11 -12.23
#